data_AF-A0A2H3JPB6-F1
#
_entry.id   AF-A0A2H3JPB6-F1
#
_cell.length_a   1.000
_cell.length_b   1.000
_cell.length_c   1.000
_cell.angle_alpha   90.00
_cell.angle_beta   90.00
_cell.angle_gamma   90.00
#
_symmetry.space_group_name_H-M   'P 1'
#
loop_
_entity.id
_entity.type
_entity.pdbx_description
1 polymer ?
#
loop_
_entity_poly.entity_id
_entity_poly.type
_entity_poly.pdbx_seq_one_letter_code
_entity_poly.pdbx_strand_id
1 'polypeptide(L)'
;MSQWLTHTFKLLHCRTYTLEARALAQLLVKSGASQRSVGGVIQKMTSMMGAKVDHCMSQQMVACTVLEGGVAAQIQLAHKITQMKSEMALRIGSTTHRHINYESRHVTMRVSEYENPPHSHINAVAPIPKMCLIGVDTSVDHTSETQVAGWKQRMSNLSEICAISPLAQHSQQTFNADNFVLKLKGMNGDHAEDQKKPST
;
A
#
# COMPACT_ATOMS: atom_id res chain seq x y z
N MET A 1 -40.06 20.01 -24.62
CA MET A 1 -39.43 19.74 -23.31
C MET A 1 -38.67 18.43 -23.43
N SER A 2 -37.34 18.49 -23.54
CA SER A 2 -36.51 17.29 -23.73
C SER A 2 -36.45 16.50 -22.42
N GLN A 3 -36.89 15.24 -22.44
CA GLN A 3 -36.70 14.30 -21.33
C GLN A 3 -35.21 13.94 -21.29
N TRP A 4 -34.44 14.62 -20.43
CA TRP A 4 -33.09 14.18 -20.10
C TRP A 4 -33.23 12.84 -19.36
N LEU A 5 -32.83 11.76 -20.02
CA LEU A 5 -32.67 10.45 -19.40
C LEU A 5 -31.77 10.62 -18.18
N THR A 6 -32.33 10.57 -16.97
CA THR A 6 -31.56 10.51 -15.73
C THR A 6 -30.74 9.22 -15.74
N HIS A 7 -29.46 9.34 -16.08
CA HIS A 7 -28.53 8.22 -16.07
C HIS A 7 -28.33 7.76 -14.62
N THR A 8 -28.52 6.47 -14.36
CA THR A 8 -28.29 5.89 -13.03
C THR A 8 -26.88 5.31 -12.99
N PHE A 9 -26.03 5.86 -12.13
CA PHE A 9 -24.68 5.38 -11.93
C PHE A 9 -24.69 4.22 -10.94
N LYS A 10 -24.23 3.04 -11.39
CA LYS A 10 -24.19 1.82 -10.57
C LYS A 10 -22.84 1.71 -9.86
N LEU A 11 -22.83 1.92 -8.55
CA LEU A 11 -21.65 1.65 -7.72
C LEU A 11 -21.42 0.15 -7.49
N LEU A 12 -22.43 -0.68 -7.74
CA LEU A 12 -22.41 -2.12 -7.47
C LEU A 12 -22.47 -2.92 -8.77
N HIS A 13 -21.67 -3.97 -8.82
CA HIS A 13 -21.77 -5.05 -9.79
C HIS A 13 -21.89 -6.37 -9.02
N CYS A 14 -22.93 -7.17 -9.35
CA CYS A 14 -23.21 -8.44 -8.66
C CYS A 14 -23.19 -8.33 -7.12
N ARG A 15 -23.85 -7.29 -6.57
CA ARG A 15 -23.92 -6.99 -5.12
C ARG A 15 -22.58 -6.64 -4.44
N THR A 16 -21.52 -6.46 -5.21
CA THR A 16 -20.22 -6.00 -4.70
C THR A 16 -19.89 -4.64 -5.29
N TYR A 17 -19.20 -3.77 -4.54
CA TYR A 17 -18.80 -2.49 -5.11
C TYR A 17 -17.87 -2.72 -6.28
N THR A 18 -17.92 -1.86 -7.31
CA THR A 18 -17.00 -1.97 -8.44
C THR A 18 -15.58 -1.56 -8.03
N LEU A 19 -14.57 -1.99 -8.79
CA LEU A 19 -13.19 -1.54 -8.58
C LEU A 19 -13.08 -0.02 -8.70
N GLU A 20 -13.79 0.59 -9.64
CA GLU A 20 -13.84 2.05 -9.83
C GLU A 20 -14.45 2.76 -8.61
N ALA A 21 -15.56 2.24 -8.08
CA ALA A 21 -16.19 2.81 -6.89
C ALA A 21 -15.27 2.71 -5.66
N ARG A 22 -14.59 1.57 -5.49
CA ARG A 22 -13.59 1.40 -4.42
C ARG A 22 -12.39 2.33 -4.60
N ALA A 23 -11.87 2.47 -5.81
CA ALA A 23 -10.76 3.36 -6.13
C ALA A 23 -11.12 4.82 -5.85
N LEU A 24 -12.33 5.26 -6.21
CA LEU A 24 -12.83 6.59 -5.89
C LEU A 24 -12.93 6.80 -4.36
N ALA A 25 -13.44 5.83 -3.63
CA ALA A 25 -13.51 5.91 -2.16
C ALA A 25 -12.11 6.04 -1.54
N GLN A 26 -11.13 5.24 -1.99
CA GLN A 26 -9.74 5.33 -1.55
C GLN A 26 -9.15 6.70 -1.87
N LEU A 27 -9.40 7.24 -3.07
CA LEU A 27 -8.94 8.56 -3.48
C LEU A 27 -9.49 9.65 -2.56
N LEU A 28 -10.80 9.63 -2.27
CA LEU A 28 -11.43 10.61 -1.38
C LEU A 28 -10.85 10.55 0.05
N VAL A 29 -10.65 9.35 0.60
CA VAL A 29 -9.99 9.18 1.91
C VAL A 29 -8.56 9.71 1.87
N LYS A 30 -7.81 9.42 0.80
CA LYS A 30 -6.44 9.91 0.61
C LYS A 30 -6.37 11.44 0.49
N SER A 31 -7.42 12.06 -0.05
CA SER A 31 -7.58 13.52 -0.10
C SER A 31 -8.02 14.14 1.23
N GLY A 32 -8.18 13.36 2.30
CA GLY A 32 -8.52 13.84 3.65
C GLY A 32 -10.01 13.78 3.98
N ALA A 33 -10.86 13.20 3.13
CA ALA A 33 -12.26 13.01 3.46
C ALA A 33 -12.41 11.96 4.59
N SER A 34 -13.27 12.25 5.57
CA SER A 34 -13.60 11.27 6.60
C SER A 34 -14.28 10.04 5.96
N GLN A 35 -13.96 8.83 6.42
CA GLN A 35 -14.58 7.60 5.90
C GLN A 35 -16.13 7.63 6.00
N ARG A 36 -16.67 8.33 7.02
CA ARG A 36 -18.10 8.54 7.20
C ARG A 36 -18.73 9.44 6.15
N SER A 37 -17.99 10.44 5.65
CA SER A 37 -18.51 11.40 4.68
C SER A 37 -18.40 10.93 3.23
N VAL A 38 -17.53 9.96 2.93
CA VAL A 38 -17.24 9.51 1.55
C VAL A 38 -18.50 9.12 0.78
N GLY A 39 -19.38 8.29 1.34
CA GLY A 39 -20.62 7.87 0.66
C GLY A 39 -21.51 9.06 0.28
N GLY A 40 -21.69 10.01 1.20
CA GLY A 40 -22.46 11.23 0.95
C GLY A 40 -21.80 12.17 -0.06
N VAL A 41 -20.46 12.25 -0.06
CA VAL A 41 -19.71 13.03 -1.07
C VAL A 41 -19.94 12.45 -2.46
N ILE A 42 -19.83 11.13 -2.63
CA ILE A 42 -20.08 10.46 -3.92
C ILE A 42 -21.50 10.78 -4.41
N GLN A 43 -22.52 10.64 -3.55
CA GLN A 43 -23.91 10.93 -3.93
C GLN A 43 -24.12 12.39 -4.35
N LYS A 44 -23.55 13.34 -3.61
CA LYS A 44 -23.63 14.77 -3.95
C LYS A 44 -22.94 15.08 -5.27
N MET A 45 -21.74 14.53 -5.49
CA MET A 45 -21.00 14.70 -6.75
C MET A 45 -21.79 14.15 -7.94
N THR A 46 -22.31 12.93 -7.84
CA THR A 46 -23.09 12.34 -8.94
C THR A 46 -24.40 13.09 -9.19
N SER A 47 -25.06 13.60 -8.14
CA SER A 47 -26.27 14.42 -8.27
C SER A 47 -25.99 15.74 -9.01
N MET A 48 -24.86 16.40 -8.74
CA MET A 48 -24.43 17.59 -9.49
C MET A 48 -24.17 17.30 -10.97
N MET A 49 -23.78 16.07 -11.30
CA MET A 49 -23.55 15.61 -12.67
C MET A 49 -24.85 15.15 -13.37
N GLY A 50 -26.03 15.34 -12.76
CA GLY A 50 -27.31 14.97 -13.33
C GLY A 50 -27.61 13.47 -13.31
N ALA A 51 -26.83 12.68 -12.57
CA ALA A 51 -27.01 11.26 -12.41
C ALA A 51 -27.52 10.90 -11.01
N LYS A 52 -28.25 9.79 -10.89
CA LYS A 52 -28.69 9.24 -9.60
C LYS A 52 -27.81 8.06 -9.20
N VAL A 53 -27.56 7.93 -7.89
CA VAL A 53 -26.85 6.79 -7.31
C VAL A 53 -27.80 6.06 -6.38
N ASP A 54 -28.04 4.79 -6.68
CA ASP A 54 -29.01 3.95 -5.97
C ASP A 54 -28.53 3.50 -4.58
N HIS A 55 -27.21 3.49 -4.36
CA HIS A 55 -26.61 2.97 -3.13
C HIS A 55 -25.60 3.95 -2.53
N CYS A 56 -25.50 3.98 -1.20
CA CYS A 56 -24.51 4.77 -0.47
C CYS A 56 -23.44 3.84 0.11
N MET A 57 -22.16 4.18 -0.04
CA MET A 57 -21.10 3.47 0.68
C MET A 57 -21.15 3.80 2.18
N SER A 58 -21.29 2.78 3.01
CA SER A 58 -21.25 2.92 4.47
C SER A 58 -19.82 3.20 4.96
N GLN A 59 -19.69 3.78 6.15
CA GLN A 59 -18.38 4.00 6.79
C GLN A 59 -17.57 2.71 6.90
N GLN A 60 -18.21 1.60 7.28
CA GLN A 60 -17.57 0.29 7.42
C GLN A 60 -17.05 -0.22 6.07
N MET A 61 -17.83 -0.06 5.00
CA MET A 61 -17.38 -0.48 3.67
C MET A 61 -16.21 0.37 3.18
N VAL A 62 -16.24 1.68 3.40
CA VAL A 62 -15.11 2.55 3.05
C VAL A 62 -13.86 2.13 3.84
N ALA A 63 -14.00 1.83 5.14
CA ALA A 63 -12.89 1.33 5.97
C ALA A 63 -12.33 0.00 5.43
N CYS A 64 -13.19 -0.99 5.14
CA CYS A 64 -12.77 -2.26 4.54
C CYS A 64 -12.06 -2.05 3.20
N THR A 65 -12.58 -1.18 2.33
CA THR A 65 -11.94 -0.84 1.05
C THR A 65 -10.54 -0.23 1.22
N VAL A 66 -10.33 0.59 2.25
CA VAL A 66 -8.99 1.15 2.56
C VAL A 66 -8.06 0.04 3.07
N LEU A 67 -8.53 -0.85 3.94
CA LEU A 67 -7.75 -1.97 4.46
C LEU A 67 -7.38 -2.96 3.34
N GLU A 68 -8.32 -3.33 2.48
CA GLU A 68 -8.11 -4.14 1.29
C GLU A 68 -7.02 -3.53 0.39
N GLY A 69 -7.08 -2.21 0.16
CA GLY A 69 -6.04 -1.48 -0.57
C GLY A 69 -4.66 -1.55 0.09
N GLY A 70 -4.61 -1.51 1.42
CA GLY A 70 -3.38 -1.70 2.18
C GLY A 70 -2.77 -3.10 2.03
N VAL A 71 -3.61 -4.15 2.09
CA VAL A 71 -3.18 -5.53 1.86
C VAL A 71 -2.69 -5.71 0.42
N ALA A 72 -3.42 -5.17 -0.56
CA ALA A 72 -3.01 -5.19 -1.96
C ALA A 72 -1.66 -4.50 -2.19
N ALA A 73 -1.41 -3.36 -1.52
CA ALA A 73 -0.13 -2.66 -1.58
C ALA A 73 1.03 -3.50 -1.00
N GLN A 74 0.78 -4.25 0.08
CA GLN A 74 1.77 -5.17 0.67
C GLN A 74 2.09 -6.33 -0.30
N ILE A 75 1.07 -6.96 -0.88
CA ILE A 75 1.26 -8.02 -1.90
C ILE A 75 2.07 -7.48 -3.08
N GLN A 76 1.73 -6.29 -3.57
CA GLN A 76 2.45 -5.66 -4.67
C GLN A 76 3.91 -5.35 -4.31
N LEU A 77 4.17 -4.93 -3.08
CA LEU A 77 5.52 -4.69 -2.58
C LEU A 77 6.33 -5.98 -2.52
N ALA A 78 5.79 -7.05 -1.93
CA ALA A 78 6.42 -8.36 -1.86
C ALA A 78 6.78 -8.88 -3.26
N HIS A 79 5.83 -8.80 -4.20
CA HIS A 79 6.05 -9.19 -5.59
C HIS A 79 7.18 -8.40 -6.26
N LYS A 80 7.23 -7.07 -6.07
CA LYS A 80 8.34 -6.24 -6.58
C LYS A 80 9.69 -6.65 -6.00
N ILE A 81 9.76 -6.90 -4.70
CA ILE A 81 10.99 -7.33 -4.03
C ILE A 81 11.42 -8.72 -4.53
N THR A 82 10.49 -9.62 -4.81
CA THR A 82 10.83 -10.93 -5.37
C THR A 82 11.41 -10.80 -6.78
N GLN A 83 10.83 -9.96 -7.63
CA GLN A 83 11.24 -9.81 -9.03
C GLN A 83 12.48 -8.95 -9.26
N MET A 84 12.77 -8.01 -8.37
CA MET A 84 13.93 -7.14 -8.56
C MET A 84 15.24 -7.93 -8.53
N LYS A 85 16.10 -7.68 -9.52
CA LYS A 85 17.49 -8.18 -9.56
C LYS A 85 18.47 -7.21 -8.89
N SER A 86 18.05 -5.97 -8.75
CA SER A 86 18.83 -4.88 -8.19
C SER A 86 18.88 -4.96 -6.67
N GLU A 87 19.75 -4.13 -6.11
CA GLU A 87 19.89 -3.94 -4.68
C GLU A 87 18.84 -2.95 -4.14
N MET A 88 18.52 -3.05 -2.85
CA MET A 88 17.64 -2.12 -2.15
C MET A 88 18.31 -1.48 -0.94
N ALA A 89 17.79 -0.33 -0.54
CA ALA A 89 18.19 0.37 0.67
C ALA A 89 16.96 0.59 1.56
N LEU A 90 17.13 0.44 2.87
CA LEU A 90 16.10 0.73 3.86
C LEU A 90 16.19 2.15 4.36
N ARG A 91 15.04 2.73 4.67
CA ARG A 91 14.95 4.00 5.38
C ARG A 91 14.00 3.88 6.54
N ILE A 92 14.45 4.29 7.72
CA ILE A 92 13.66 4.35 8.93
C ILE A 92 13.44 5.82 9.26
N GLY A 93 12.25 6.12 9.78
CA GLY A 93 11.92 7.43 10.34
C GLY A 93 11.07 7.24 11.59
N SER A 94 11.47 7.86 12.69
CA SER A 94 10.79 7.76 13.98
C SER A 94 10.22 9.11 14.42
N THR A 95 9.08 9.10 15.09
CA THR A 95 8.50 10.29 15.71
C THR A 95 7.66 9.94 16.92
N THR A 96 7.62 10.81 17.92
CA THR A 96 6.82 10.62 19.13
C THR A 96 5.59 11.51 19.11
N HIS A 97 4.42 10.93 19.34
CA HIS A 97 3.19 11.69 19.50
C HIS A 97 2.39 11.16 20.70
N ARG A 98 2.08 12.03 21.65
CA ARG A 98 1.34 11.69 22.90
C ARG A 98 1.94 10.52 23.68
N HIS A 99 3.26 10.51 23.87
CA HIS A 99 4.01 9.44 24.56
C HIS A 99 3.95 8.08 23.85
N ILE A 100 3.61 8.05 22.56
CA ILE A 100 3.68 6.86 21.71
C ILE A 100 4.72 7.11 20.62
N ASN A 101 5.71 6.24 20.52
CA ASN A 101 6.70 6.29 19.46
C ASN A 101 6.18 5.56 18.23
N TYR A 102 6.25 6.22 17.08
CA TYR A 102 5.89 5.69 15.78
C TYR A 102 7.15 5.53 14.94
N GLU A 103 7.32 4.34 14.38
CA GLU A 103 8.42 4.02 13.47
C GLU A 103 7.83 3.71 12.10
N SER A 104 8.24 4.50 11.11
CA SER A 104 7.94 4.28 9.71
C SER A 104 9.11 3.57 9.03
N ARG A 105 8.80 2.51 8.30
CA ARG A 105 9.78 1.69 7.57
C ARG A 105 9.54 1.83 6.08
N HIS A 106 10.56 2.22 5.35
CA HIS A 106 10.53 2.40 3.91
C HIS A 106 11.61 1.57 3.25
N VAL A 107 11.34 1.14 2.02
CA VAL A 107 12.33 0.51 1.14
C VAL A 107 12.44 1.31 -0.15
N THR A 108 13.68 1.59 -0.53
CA THR A 108 14.03 2.22 -1.80
C THR A 108 14.60 1.15 -2.71
N MET A 109 13.97 0.96 -3.87
CA MET A 109 14.36 -0.06 -4.86
C MET A 109 14.23 0.51 -6.27
N ARG A 110 15.00 -0.02 -7.21
CA ARG A 110 14.83 0.31 -8.63
C ARG A 110 13.78 -0.60 -9.25
N VAL A 111 12.68 -0.04 -9.72
CA VAL A 111 11.56 -0.79 -10.32
C VAL A 111 11.41 -0.41 -11.79
N SER A 112 11.20 -1.39 -12.65
CA SER A 112 10.79 -1.16 -14.04
C SER A 112 9.34 -0.66 -14.08
N GLU A 113 9.08 0.42 -14.79
CA GLU A 113 7.72 0.89 -14.99
C GLU A 113 6.95 -0.01 -15.96
N TYR A 114 5.70 -0.34 -15.59
CA TYR A 114 4.71 -0.93 -16.47
C TYR A 114 3.84 0.19 -17.05
N GLU A 115 4.42 1.18 -17.73
CA GLU A 115 3.65 2.30 -18.31
C GLU A 115 3.23 2.08 -19.78
N ASN A 116 3.33 0.87 -20.30
CA ASN A 116 2.90 0.59 -21.66
C ASN A 116 1.56 -0.17 -21.68
N PRO A 117 0.50 0.37 -22.32
CA PRO A 117 -0.66 -0.44 -22.70
C PRO A 117 -0.23 -1.59 -23.64
N PRO A 118 -1.06 -2.61 -23.88
CA PRO A 118 -0.68 -3.85 -24.58
C PRO A 118 -0.15 -3.70 -26.03
N HIS A 119 0.02 -2.47 -26.54
CA HIS A 119 0.31 -2.17 -27.94
C HIS A 119 1.45 -1.16 -28.17
N SER A 120 2.24 -0.75 -27.18
CA SER A 120 3.46 0.04 -27.45
C SER A 120 4.69 -0.85 -27.44
N HIS A 121 5.45 -0.76 -28.55
CA HIS A 121 6.72 -1.45 -28.73
C HIS A 121 7.66 -1.19 -27.56
N ILE A 122 8.29 -2.27 -27.10
CA ILE A 122 9.17 -2.38 -25.94
C ILE A 122 10.36 -1.42 -26.11
N ASN A 123 10.26 -0.23 -25.54
CA ASN A 123 11.43 0.49 -25.07
C ASN A 123 11.59 0.13 -23.60
N ALA A 124 12.60 -0.68 -23.27
CA ALA A 124 12.94 -1.01 -21.90
C ALA A 124 13.29 0.29 -21.16
N VAL A 125 12.32 0.83 -20.41
CA VAL A 125 12.54 2.01 -19.57
C VAL A 125 13.55 1.63 -18.49
N ALA A 126 14.60 2.44 -18.34
CA ALA A 126 15.61 2.24 -17.32
C ALA A 126 14.94 2.19 -15.92
N PRO A 127 15.29 1.24 -15.03
CA PRO A 127 14.68 1.15 -13.71
C PRO A 127 14.82 2.44 -12.90
N ILE A 128 13.69 3.02 -12.46
CA ILE A 128 13.65 4.28 -11.70
C ILE A 128 13.66 3.95 -10.19
N PRO A 129 14.42 4.70 -9.36
CA PRO A 129 14.35 4.54 -7.91
C PRO A 129 12.96 4.91 -7.39
N LYS A 130 12.31 3.98 -6.69
CA LYS A 130 11.01 4.17 -6.06
C LYS A 130 11.09 3.85 -4.58
N MET A 131 10.58 4.76 -3.77
CA MET A 131 10.41 4.56 -2.34
C MET A 131 9.01 4.01 -2.05
N CYS A 132 8.93 2.90 -1.33
CA CYS A 132 7.70 2.27 -0.90
C CYS A 132 7.65 2.21 0.62
N LEU A 133 6.50 2.52 1.20
CA LEU A 133 6.23 2.29 2.63
C LEU A 133 6.02 0.78 2.85
N ILE A 134 6.74 0.22 3.81
CA ILE A 134 6.56 -1.17 4.27
C ILE A 134 5.51 -1.22 5.36
N GLY A 135 5.55 -0.27 6.29
CA GLY A 135 4.65 -0.19 7.44
C GLY A 135 4.97 0.97 8.36
N VAL A 136 4.02 1.24 9.24
CA VAL A 136 4.18 2.13 10.39
C VAL A 136 3.76 1.33 11.61
N ASP A 137 4.66 1.20 12.57
CA ASP A 137 4.43 0.43 13.79
C ASP A 137 4.75 1.31 15.01
N THR A 138 4.09 1.05 16.13
CA THR A 138 4.45 1.70 17.40
C THR A 138 5.60 0.94 18.05
N SER A 139 6.59 1.65 18.58
CA SER A 139 7.66 1.04 19.37
C SER A 139 7.52 1.39 20.85
N VAL A 140 7.71 0.41 21.72
CA VAL A 140 7.76 0.64 23.17
C VAL A 140 9.13 1.19 23.56
N ASP A 141 10.21 0.66 22.95
CA ASP A 141 11.60 1.01 23.28
C ASP A 141 12.49 1.10 22.02
N HIS A 142 13.48 2.00 22.04
CA HIS A 142 14.40 2.25 20.92
C HIS A 142 15.69 1.42 20.99
N THR A 143 15.64 0.16 21.42
CA THR A 143 16.83 -0.70 21.41
C THR A 143 17.05 -1.28 20.02
N SER A 144 18.30 -1.56 19.65
CA SER A 144 18.63 -2.19 18.37
C SER A 144 18.03 -3.59 18.22
N GLU A 145 17.93 -4.32 19.33
CA GLU A 145 17.29 -5.65 19.37
C GLU A 145 15.80 -5.57 19.05
N THR A 146 15.07 -4.61 19.65
CA THR A 146 13.65 -4.38 19.38
C THR A 146 13.42 -4.00 17.91
N GLN A 147 14.31 -3.19 17.33
CA GLN A 147 14.20 -2.81 15.92
C GLN A 147 14.41 -4.01 14.98
N VAL A 148 15.42 -4.85 15.24
CA VAL A 148 15.67 -6.07 14.46
C VAL A 148 14.49 -7.05 14.58
N ALA A 149 13.94 -7.23 15.79
CA ALA A 149 12.76 -8.06 16.00
C ALA A 149 11.54 -7.53 15.21
N GLY A 150 11.31 -6.21 15.23
CA GLY A 150 10.26 -5.56 14.44
C GLY A 150 10.42 -5.79 12.94
N TRP A 151 11.65 -5.74 12.42
CA TRP A 151 11.93 -6.10 11.02
C TRP A 151 11.63 -7.55 10.69
N LYS A 152 12.04 -8.50 11.55
CA LYS A 152 11.74 -9.93 11.36
C LYS A 152 10.24 -10.17 11.31
N GLN A 153 9.51 -9.66 12.30
CA GLN A 153 8.06 -9.78 12.37
C GLN A 153 7.39 -9.18 11.11
N ARG A 154 7.84 -8.01 10.67
CA ARG A 154 7.27 -7.36 9.48
C ARG A 154 7.49 -8.17 8.20
N MET A 155 8.68 -8.74 8.02
CA MET A 155 8.99 -9.57 6.86
C MET A 155 8.25 -10.91 6.90
N SER A 156 8.07 -11.52 8.08
CA SER A 156 7.24 -12.71 8.25
C SER A 156 5.79 -12.44 7.86
N ASN A 157 5.19 -11.35 8.36
CA ASN A 157 3.82 -10.96 7.99
C ASN A 157 3.68 -10.74 6.47
N LEU A 158 4.67 -10.09 5.86
CA LEU A 158 4.67 -9.85 4.41
C LEU A 158 4.78 -11.15 3.61
N SER A 159 5.58 -12.10 4.09
CA SER A 159 5.70 -13.45 3.52
C SER A 159 4.39 -14.22 3.58
N GLU A 160 3.74 -14.23 4.76
CA GLU A 160 2.45 -14.91 4.97
C GLU A 160 1.36 -14.35 4.06
N ILE A 161 1.19 -13.02 4.03
CA ILE A 161 0.21 -12.34 3.18
C ILE A 161 0.46 -12.63 1.71
N CYS A 162 1.73 -12.62 1.29
CA CYS A 162 2.08 -12.94 -0.09
C CYS A 162 1.75 -14.39 -0.41
N ALA A 163 2.13 -15.34 0.44
CA ALA A 163 1.96 -16.78 0.23
C ALA A 163 0.49 -17.19 0.02
N ILE A 164 -0.44 -16.56 0.74
CA ILE A 164 -1.88 -16.84 0.60
C ILE A 164 -2.57 -16.03 -0.52
N SER A 165 -1.84 -15.11 -1.17
CA SER A 165 -2.43 -14.24 -2.19
C SER A 165 -2.67 -14.98 -3.52
N PRO A 166 -3.76 -14.65 -4.25
CA PRO A 166 -3.96 -15.16 -5.60
C PRO A 166 -2.78 -14.85 -6.54
N LEU A 167 -2.11 -13.70 -6.33
CA LEU A 167 -0.96 -13.31 -7.14
C LEU A 167 0.21 -14.29 -6.98
N ALA A 168 0.52 -14.72 -5.76
CA ALA A 168 1.58 -15.71 -5.54
C ALA A 168 1.22 -17.09 -6.12
N GLN A 169 -0.05 -17.51 -5.98
CA GLN A 169 -0.55 -18.77 -6.55
C GLN A 169 -0.40 -18.81 -8.09
N HIS A 170 -0.72 -17.70 -8.76
CA HIS A 170 -0.59 -17.61 -10.22
C HIS A 170 0.85 -17.44 -10.69
N SER A 171 1.66 -16.66 -10.00
CA SER A 171 3.05 -16.36 -10.40
C SER A 171 4.05 -17.44 -10.00
N GLN A 172 3.67 -18.38 -9.12
CA GLN A 172 4.56 -19.37 -8.51
C GLN A 172 5.78 -18.72 -7.82
N GLN A 173 5.61 -17.47 -7.37
CA GLN A 173 6.65 -16.71 -6.69
C GLN A 173 6.42 -16.73 -5.19
N THR A 174 7.49 -16.98 -4.44
CA THR A 174 7.48 -16.91 -2.98
C THR A 174 8.32 -15.72 -2.52
N PHE A 175 7.82 -15.02 -1.51
CA PHE A 175 8.59 -14.01 -0.79
C PHE A 175 9.17 -14.65 0.47
N ASN A 176 10.50 -14.64 0.60
CA ASN A 176 11.21 -15.09 1.80
C ASN A 176 12.01 -13.91 2.39
N ALA A 177 12.00 -13.78 3.72
CA ALA A 177 12.83 -12.84 4.46
C ALA A 177 14.34 -12.98 4.13
N ASP A 178 14.83 -14.18 3.83
CA ASP A 178 16.23 -14.38 3.44
C ASP A 178 16.55 -13.69 2.10
N ASN A 179 15.65 -13.83 1.12
CA ASN A 179 15.76 -13.16 -0.17
C ASN A 179 15.71 -11.63 -0.02
N PHE A 180 14.99 -11.15 0.97
CA PHE A 180 14.99 -9.74 1.33
C PHE A 180 16.36 -9.33 1.88
N VAL A 181 16.90 -10.03 2.87
CA VAL A 181 18.21 -9.69 3.47
C VAL A 181 19.33 -9.73 2.43
N LEU A 182 19.34 -10.70 1.52
CA LEU A 182 20.37 -10.82 0.47
C LEU A 182 20.39 -9.63 -0.50
N LYS A 183 19.25 -8.95 -0.70
CA LYS A 183 19.14 -7.79 -1.61
C LYS A 183 19.43 -6.46 -0.90
N LEU A 184 19.57 -6.48 0.42
CA LEU A 184 19.78 -5.28 1.23
C LEU A 184 21.24 -4.82 1.15
N LYS A 185 21.48 -3.58 0.74
CA LYS A 185 22.83 -2.97 0.68
C LYS A 185 23.13 -1.92 1.71
N GLY A 186 22.10 -1.37 2.34
CA GLY A 186 22.27 -0.33 3.32
C GLY A 186 20.97 0.05 3.97
N MET A 187 21.08 0.70 5.12
CA MET A 187 19.97 1.21 5.89
C MET A 187 20.32 2.63 6.34
N ASN A 188 19.39 3.55 6.15
CA ASN A 188 19.48 4.92 6.64
C ASN A 188 18.43 5.12 7.72
N GLY A 189 18.86 5.34 8.96
CA GLY A 189 17.99 5.58 10.10
C GLY A 189 18.43 6.84 10.84
N ASP A 190 17.46 7.48 11.46
CA ASP A 190 17.64 8.58 12.38
C ASP A 190 18.53 8.14 13.56
N HIS A 191 19.50 9.01 13.82
CA HIS A 191 20.68 8.75 14.61
C HIS A 191 20.34 8.78 16.11
N ALA A 192 20.28 7.60 16.75
CA ALA A 192 20.37 7.45 18.20
C ALA A 192 21.63 6.62 18.50
N GLU A 193 22.54 7.14 19.34
CA GLU A 193 23.82 6.49 19.66
C GLU A 193 23.65 5.09 20.28
N ASP A 194 22.53 4.83 20.95
CA ASP A 194 22.19 3.55 21.62
C ASP A 194 21.97 2.38 20.64
N GLN A 195 21.94 2.64 19.34
CA GLN A 195 21.78 1.62 18.28
C GLN A 195 23.09 0.92 17.93
N LYS A 196 24.25 1.39 18.42
CA LYS A 196 25.55 0.75 18.23
C LYS A 196 25.88 -0.15 19.44
N LYS A 197 25.36 -1.38 19.47
CA LYS A 197 26.06 -2.43 20.23
C LYS A 197 27.24 -2.90 19.38
N PRO A 198 28.50 -2.77 19.84
CA PRO A 198 29.60 -3.47 19.18
C PRO A 198 29.33 -4.97 19.33
N SER A 199 29.25 -5.68 18.22
CA SER A 199 29.33 -7.14 18.23
C SER A 199 30.65 -7.51 18.90
N THR A 200 30.56 -8.02 20.13
CA THR A 200 31.67 -8.68 20.83
C THR A 200 31.40 -10.17 20.81
#